data_AF-A0A2N3LRH1-F1
#
_entry.id   AF-A0A2N3LRH1-F1
#
_cell.length_a   1.000
_cell.length_b   1.000
_cell.length_c   1.000
_cell.angle_alpha   90.00
_cell.angle_beta   90.00
_cell.angle_gamma   90.00
#
_symmetry.space_group_name_H-M   'P 1'
#
loop_
_entity.id
_entity.type
_entity.pdbx_description
1 polymer ?
#
loop_
_entity_poly.entity_id
_entity_poly.type
_entity_poly.pdbx_seq_one_letter_code
_entity_poly.pdbx_strand_id
1 'polypeptide(L)' 'MERVWVDTCGSWQNCTEETIQAFLAACEEYSIDPQYCMSWVEQHQAQIPNWTNVSQRSLDWINQHTSTSSPISRNNENLQ' A
#
# COMPACT_ATOMS: atom_id res chain seq x y z
N MET A 1 2.95 11.81 -5.59
CA MET A 1 2.33 11.19 -4.40
C MET A 1 1.73 12.20 -3.45
N GLU A 2 2.47 13.23 -3.08
CA GLU A 2 2.01 14.23 -2.10
C GLU A 2 0.58 14.73 -2.33
N ARG A 3 0.17 15.04 -3.57
CA ARG A 3 -1.21 15.47 -3.86
C ARG A 3 -2.28 14.44 -3.47
N VAL A 4 -2.12 13.18 -3.89
CA VAL A 4 -3.05 12.09 -3.57
C VAL A 4 -3.05 11.80 -2.06
N TRP A 5 -1.90 11.95 -1.42
CA TRP A 5 -1.75 11.78 0.02
C TRP A 5 -2.41 12.91 0.83
N VAL A 6 -2.29 14.18 0.38
CA VAL A 6 -2.97 15.32 1.01
C VAL A 6 -4.49 15.16 0.92
N ASP A 7 -5.01 14.65 -0.20
CA ASP A 7 -6.44 14.48 -0.39
C ASP A 7 -7.05 13.36 0.49
N THR A 8 -6.22 12.47 1.04
CA THR A 8 -6.64 11.30 1.82
C THR A 8 -6.20 11.38 3.28
N CYS A 9 -4.90 11.34 3.54
CA CYS A 9 -4.34 11.47 4.88
C CYS A 9 -4.33 12.92 5.39
N GLY A 10 -4.07 13.90 4.51
CA GLY A 10 -4.02 15.33 4.83
C GLY A 10 -2.84 15.78 5.68
N SER A 11 -2.45 15.00 6.69
CA SER A 11 -1.25 15.19 7.51
C SER A 11 -0.67 13.84 7.95
N TRP A 12 0.60 13.80 8.35
CA TRP A 12 1.26 12.56 8.79
C TRP A 12 0.62 11.99 10.05
N GLN A 13 0.14 12.86 10.94
CA GLN A 13 -0.54 12.50 12.17
C GLN A 13 -1.93 11.88 11.92
N ASN A 14 -2.56 12.24 10.80
CA ASN A 14 -3.85 11.69 10.38
C ASN A 14 -3.69 10.49 9.43
N CYS A 15 -2.47 10.07 9.12
CA CYS A 15 -2.20 8.91 8.29
C CYS A 15 -2.42 7.62 9.09
N THR A 16 -3.69 7.27 9.32
CA THR A 16 -4.13 6.10 10.10
C THR A 16 -4.37 4.88 9.22
N GLU A 17 -4.75 3.77 9.83
CA GLU A 17 -5.17 2.54 9.14
C GLU A 17 -6.32 2.76 8.14
N GLU A 18 -7.23 3.71 8.38
CA GLU A 18 -8.34 3.99 7.47
C GLU A 18 -7.90 4.90 6.32
N THR A 19 -7.19 5.99 6.62
CA THR A 19 -6.79 6.96 5.59
C THR A 19 -5.72 6.41 4.67
N ILE A 20 -4.83 5.53 5.17
CA ILE A 20 -3.83 4.88 4.33
C ILE A 20 -4.48 3.96 3.30
N GLN A 21 -5.61 3.34 3.62
CA GLN A 21 -6.35 2.53 2.65
C GLN A 21 -7.04 3.41 1.60
N ALA A 22 -7.61 4.53 2.02
CA ALA A 22 -8.13 5.52 1.08
C ALA A 22 -7.02 6.03 0.15
N PHE A 23 -5.82 6.27 0.68
CA PHE A 23 -4.65 6.65 -0.12
C PHE A 23 -4.26 5.58 -1.15
N LEU A 24 -4.17 4.31 -0.74
CA LEU A 24 -3.82 3.21 -1.63
C LEU A 24 -4.88 2.98 -2.71
N ALA A 25 -6.16 3.07 -2.36
CA ALA A 25 -7.26 3.00 -3.32
C ALA A 25 -7.22 4.18 -4.31
N ALA A 26 -6.96 5.40 -3.83
CA ALA A 26 -6.81 6.55 -4.71
C ALA A 26 -5.62 6.38 -5.67
N CYS A 27 -4.50 5.81 -5.21
CA CYS A 27 -3.40 5.45 -6.09
C CYS A 27 -3.83 4.53 -7.23
N GLU A 28 -4.57 3.47 -6.92
CA GLU A 28 -5.13 2.55 -7.92
C GLU A 28 -6.05 3.27 -8.92
N GLU A 29 -6.95 4.13 -8.44
CA GLU A 29 -7.84 4.95 -9.29
C GLU A 29 -7.06 5.87 -10.26
N TYR A 30 -5.93 6.41 -9.82
CA TYR A 30 -5.02 7.19 -10.65
C TYR A 30 -4.07 6.34 -11.51
N SER A 31 -4.26 5.02 -11.58
CA SER A 31 -3.39 4.07 -12.30
C SER A 31 -1.93 4.10 -11.82
N ILE A 32 -1.74 4.35 -10.52
CA ILE A 32 -0.46 4.33 -9.83
C ILE A 32 -0.38 3.03 -9.02
N ASP A 33 0.75 2.33 -9.11
CA ASP A 33 0.99 1.12 -8.30
C ASP A 33 0.88 1.45 -6.79
N PRO A 34 -0.06 0.83 -6.06
CA PRO A 34 -0.19 1.00 -4.61
C PRO A 34 1.08 0.66 -3.83
N GLN A 35 1.90 -0.28 -4.32
CA GLN A 35 3.19 -0.61 -3.72
C GLN A 35 4.19 0.54 -3.86
N TYR A 36 4.18 1.24 -5.00
CA TYR A 36 4.99 2.43 -5.22
C TYR A 36 4.53 3.60 -4.33
N CYS A 37 3.21 3.77 -4.16
CA CYS A 37 2.65 4.71 -3.19
C CYS A 37 3.12 4.40 -1.75
N MET A 38 3.13 3.13 -1.37
CA MET A 38 3.55 2.71 -0.05
C MET A 38 5.04 2.97 0.22
N SER A 39 5.91 2.71 -0.77
CA SER A 39 7.35 3.03 -0.67
C SER A 39 7.62 4.53 -0.55
N TRP A 40 6.73 5.38 -1.03
CA TRP A 40 6.80 6.83 -0.81
C TRP A 40 6.45 7.19 0.64
N VAL A 41 5.37 6.62 1.19
CA VAL A 41 4.93 6.86 2.58
C VAL A 41 5.97 6.37 3.60
N GLU A 42 6.62 5.23 3.33
CA GLU A 42 7.66 4.65 4.20
C GLU A 42 8.83 5.59 4.46
N GLN A 43 9.18 6.48 3.51
CA GLN A 43 10.21 7.51 3.71
C GLN A 43 9.86 8.50 4.83
N HIS A 44 8.57 8.58 5.20
CA HIS A 44 8.03 9.47 6.22
C HIS A 44 7.55 8.73 7.47
N GLN A 45 7.87 7.43 7.62
CA GLN A 45 7.40 6.58 8.72
C GLN A 45 7.59 7.17 10.12
N ALA A 46 8.66 7.93 10.34
CA ALA A 46 8.96 8.55 11.63
C ALA A 46 7.95 9.63 12.05
N GLN A 47 7.15 10.15 11.11
CA GLN A 47 6.13 11.18 11.35
C GLN A 47 4.74 10.58 11.52
N ILE A 48 4.58 9.28 11.24
CA ILE A 48 3.30 8.58 11.25
C ILE A 48 3.12 7.88 12.59
N PRO A 49 2.09 8.24 13.38
CA PRO A 49 1.80 7.55 14.62
C PRO A 49 1.35 6.11 14.33
N ASN A 50 1.72 5.18 15.21
CA ASN A 50 1.38 3.76 15.07
C ASN A 50 1.78 3.16 13.72
N TRP A 51 2.94 3.57 13.19
CA TRP A 51 3.45 3.12 11.89
C TRP A 51 3.40 1.61 11.68
N THR A 52 3.68 0.81 12.72
CA THR A 52 3.59 -0.66 12.63
C THR A 52 2.21 -1.15 12.19
N ASN A 53 1.13 -0.56 12.73
CA ASN A 53 -0.22 -0.93 12.34
C ASN A 53 -0.57 -0.41 10.94
N VAL A 54 -0.20 0.83 10.64
CA VAL A 54 -0.44 1.48 9.34
C VAL A 54 0.25 0.69 8.22
N SER A 55 1.52 0.32 8.41
CA SER A 55 2.29 -0.47 7.45
C SER A 55 1.72 -1.87 7.28
N GLN A 56 1.34 -2.57 8.36
CA GLN A 56 0.70 -3.88 8.27
C GLN A 56 -0.62 -3.81 7.49
N ARG A 57 -1.49 -2.83 7.82
CA ARG A 57 -2.79 -2.65 7.16
C ARG A 57 -2.64 -2.32 5.67
N SER A 58 -1.59 -1.59 5.33
CA SER A 58 -1.23 -1.26 3.95
C SER A 58 -0.81 -2.49 3.16
N LEU A 59 0.08 -3.31 3.72
CA LEU A 59 0.53 -4.56 3.11
C LEU A 59 -0.64 -5.52 2.89
N ASP A 60 -1.53 -5.66 3.88
CA ASP A 60 -2.72 -6.49 3.76
C ASP A 60 -3.64 -6.00 2.64
N TRP A 61 -3.84 -4.69 2.52
CA TRP A 61 -4.64 -4.08 1.47
C TRP A 61 -4.02 -4.33 0.08
N ILE A 62 -2.72 -4.06 -0.07
CA ILE A 62 -1.99 -4.27 -1.33
C ILE A 62 -2.11 -5.73 -1.75
N ASN A 63 -1.82 -6.67 -0.86
CA ASN A 63 -1.93 -8.10 -1.17
C ASN A 63 -3.34 -8.50 -1.63
N GLN A 64 -4.40 -7.86 -1.14
CA GLN A 64 -5.77 -8.13 -1.55
C GLN A 64 -6.14 -7.50 -2.91
N HIS A 65 -5.56 -6.35 -3.25
CA HIS A 65 -5.99 -5.54 -4.40
C HIS A 65 -5.04 -5.62 -5.60
N THR A 66 -3.75 -5.87 -5.39
CA THR A 66 -2.76 -6.03 -6.47
C THR A 66 -2.50 -7.49 -6.85
N SER A 67 -3.25 -8.44 -6.26
CA SER A 67 -3.26 -9.88 -6.61
C SER A 67 -3.79 -10.21 -8.02
N THR A 68 -3.64 -9.29 -8.97
CA THR A 68 -3.95 -9.48 -10.38
C THR A 68 -2.72 -9.19 -11.25
N SER A 69 -1.62 -9.92 -11.05
CA SER A 69 -0.79 -10.47 -12.15
C SER A 69 0.48 -11.15 -11.63
N SER A 70 0.34 -12.38 -11.15
CA SER A 70 1.21 -13.49 -11.53
C SER A 70 0.55 -14.79 -11.07
N PRO A 71 0.00 -15.63 -11.95
CA PRO A 71 -0.03 -17.04 -11.63
C PRO A 71 1.44 -17.44 -11.49
N ILE A 72 1.91 -17.64 -10.27
CA ILE A 72 3.06 -18.53 -10.07
C ILE A 72 2.55 -19.85 -10.62
N SER A 73 2.93 -20.16 -11.87
CA SER A 73 2.83 -21.50 -12.40
C SER A 73 3.59 -22.36 -11.41
N ARG A 74 2.86 -23.07 -10.55
CA ARG A 74 3.40 -24.20 -9.80
C ARG A 74 3.84 -25.18 -10.86
N ASN A 75 5.07 -25.02 -11.36
CA ASN A 75 5.79 -26.10 -11.97
C ASN A 75 6.09 -27.07 -10.84
N ASN A 76 5.11 -27.91 -10.56
CA ASN A 76 5.32 -29.21 -9.98
C ASN A 76 6.15 -30.01 -10.98
N GLU A 77 7.45 -29.79 -10.97
CA GLU A 77 8.41 -30.73 -11.54
C GLU A 77 9.30 -31.21 -10.40
N ASN A 78 8.66 -31.94 -9.48
CA ASN A 78 9.33 -33.10 -8.89
C ASN A 78 9.61 -34.06 -10.06
N LEU A 79 10.80 -33.92 -10.65
CA LEU A 79 11.36 -34.99 -11.47
C LEU A 79 11.57 -36.21 -10.58
N GLN A 80 11.22 -37.34 -11.18
CA GLN A 80 11.29 -38.72 -10.69
C GLN A 80 12.63 -39.10 -10.05
#